data_AF-A0A9D4T1Q3-F1
#
_entry.id   AF-A0A9D4T1Q3-F1
#
_cell.length_a   1.000
_cell.length_b   1.000
_cell.length_c   1.000
_cell.angle_alpha   90.00
_cell.angle_beta   90.00
_cell.angle_gamma   90.00
#
_symmetry.space_group_name_H-M   'P 1'
#
loop_
_entity.id
_entity.type
_entity.pdbx_description
1 polymer ?
#
loop_
_entity_poly.entity_id
_entity_poly.type
_entity_poly.pdbx_seq_one_letter_code
_entity_poly.pdbx_strand_id
1 'polypeptide(L)' 'MTKKTRTADTEEEIREAFRVFDRDGNGFITATELRHVMTTLGEKLTDEEVDAMIREADMDGDGQINYEEFVALIKST' A
#
# COMPACT_ATOMS: atom_id res chain seq x y z
N MET A 1 -5.35 32.27 3.70
CA MET A 1 -4.02 31.66 3.88
C MET A 1 -4.24 30.21 4.26
N THR A 2 -3.75 29.23 3.47
CA THR A 2 -3.35 27.85 3.90
C THR A 2 -3.31 26.89 2.69
N LYS A 3 -2.31 27.03 1.81
CA LYS A 3 -1.83 25.94 0.96
C LYS A 3 -0.42 25.61 1.42
N LYS A 4 -0.28 25.02 2.60
CA LYS A 4 1.03 24.68 3.16
C LYS A 4 0.94 23.45 4.09
N THR A 5 0.29 22.40 3.62
CA THR A 5 0.21 21.08 4.28
C THR A 5 -0.17 20.07 3.19
N ARG A 6 0.78 19.61 2.36
CA ARG A 6 0.51 18.58 1.34
C ARG A 6 1.64 17.56 1.19
N THR A 7 2.71 17.69 1.96
CA THR A 7 3.90 16.83 1.83
C THR A 7 4.27 16.14 3.12
N ALA A 8 4.21 16.85 4.26
CA ALA A 8 4.51 16.28 5.59
C ALA A 8 3.38 15.38 6.11
N ASP A 9 2.11 15.81 6.03
CA ASP A 9 0.95 14.98 6.42
C ASP A 9 0.91 13.66 5.61
N THR A 10 1.23 13.71 4.32
CA THR A 10 1.26 12.52 3.46
C THR A 10 2.22 11.45 3.96
N GLU A 11 3.36 11.79 4.54
CA GLU A 11 4.34 10.77 4.91
C GLU A 11 3.94 10.03 6.20
N GLU A 12 3.34 10.74 7.15
CA GLU A 12 2.72 10.11 8.33
C GLU A 12 1.48 9.31 7.94
N GLU A 13 0.58 9.86 7.10
CA GLU A 13 -0.60 9.16 6.62
C GLU A 13 -0.25 7.92 5.80
N ILE A 14 0.76 8.00 4.93
CA ILE A 14 1.26 6.86 4.16
C ILE A 14 1.85 5.81 5.10
N ARG A 15 2.57 6.21 6.15
CA ARG A 15 3.15 5.28 7.12
C ARG A 15 2.08 4.62 8.00
N GLU A 16 1.04 5.35 8.38
CA GLU A 16 -0.12 4.77 9.07
C GLU A 16 -0.89 3.81 8.17
N ALA A 17 -1.17 4.20 6.91
CA ALA A 17 -1.79 3.32 5.94
C ALA A 17 -0.95 2.05 5.74
N PHE A 18 0.37 2.19 5.55
CA PHE A 18 1.28 1.08 5.39
C PHE A 18 1.21 0.12 6.58
N ARG A 19 1.16 0.62 7.82
CA ARG A 19 0.98 -0.24 9.02
C ARG A 19 -0.38 -0.92 9.11
N VAL A 20 -1.41 -0.35 8.49
CA VAL A 20 -2.72 -1.01 8.41
C VAL A 20 -2.64 -2.19 7.45
N PHE A 21 -1.88 -2.06 6.36
CA PHE A 21 -1.62 -3.11 5.39
C PHE A 21 -0.61 -4.17 5.88
N ASP A 22 0.57 -3.77 6.33
CA ASP A 22 1.63 -4.60 6.89
C ASP A 22 1.28 -5.01 8.34
N ARG A 23 0.66 -6.18 8.46
CA ARG A 23 0.15 -6.68 9.74
C ARG A 23 1.23 -7.33 10.57
N ASP A 24 2.19 -7.95 9.88
CA ASP A 24 3.30 -8.66 10.49
C ASP A 24 4.44 -7.71 10.88
N GLY A 25 4.40 -6.46 10.41
CA GLY A 25 5.37 -5.40 10.73
C GLY A 25 6.74 -5.66 10.10
N ASN A 26 6.78 -6.41 8.99
CA ASN A 26 8.01 -6.80 8.33
C ASN A 26 8.55 -5.71 7.37
N GLY A 27 7.77 -4.66 7.11
CA GLY A 27 8.10 -3.59 6.17
C GLY A 27 7.70 -3.85 4.71
N PHE A 28 6.93 -4.91 4.45
CA PHE A 28 6.49 -5.36 3.13
C PHE A 28 5.01 -5.75 3.16
N ILE A 29 4.23 -5.32 2.17
CA ILE A 29 2.84 -5.72 2.02
C ILE A 29 2.78 -6.89 1.04
N THR A 30 2.49 -8.08 1.55
CA THR A 30 2.27 -9.25 0.71
C THR A 30 0.88 -9.23 0.07
N ALA A 31 0.71 -9.97 -1.05
CA ALA A 31 -0.61 -10.20 -1.66
C ALA A 31 -1.65 -10.73 -0.64
N THR A 32 -1.21 -11.54 0.33
CA THR A 32 -2.09 -12.07 1.37
C THR A 32 -2.57 -11.00 2.34
N GLU A 33 -1.67 -10.10 2.75
CA GLU A 33 -2.01 -8.97 3.62
C GLU A 33 -2.91 -7.97 2.92
N LEU A 34 -2.59 -7.61 1.67
CA LEU A 34 -3.42 -6.74 0.85
C LEU A 34 -4.85 -7.29 0.74
N ARG A 35 -5.00 -8.57 0.40
CA ARG A 35 -6.31 -9.25 0.33
C ARG A 35 -7.04 -9.23 1.67
N HIS A 36 -6.33 -9.48 2.76
CA HIS A 36 -6.91 -9.50 4.11
C HIS A 36 -7.45 -8.13 4.51
N VAL A 37 -6.69 -7.06 4.23
CA VAL A 37 -7.13 -5.69 4.53
C VAL A 37 -8.28 -5.26 3.65
N MET A 38 -8.24 -5.52 2.34
CA MET A 38 -9.34 -5.20 1.44
C MET A 38 -10.62 -5.93 1.85
N THR A 39 -10.52 -7.21 2.20
CA THR A 39 -11.64 -7.98 2.75
C THR A 39 -12.17 -7.39 4.05
N THR A 40 -11.29 -6.85 4.90
CA THR A 40 -11.65 -6.18 6.16
C THR A 40 -12.35 -4.84 5.92
N LEU A 41 -11.97 -4.11 4.86
CA LEU A 41 -12.62 -2.87 4.41
C LEU A 41 -13.99 -3.12 3.74
N GLY A 42 -14.36 -4.40 3.53
CA GLY A 42 -15.63 -4.81 2.94
C GLY A 42 -15.55 -5.07 1.44
N GLU A 43 -14.38 -4.88 0.82
CA GLU A 43 -14.14 -5.21 -0.59
C GLU A 43 -13.47 -6.57 -0.72
N LYS A 44 -14.21 -7.54 -1.26
CA LYS A 44 -13.65 -8.84 -1.59
C LYS A 44 -13.02 -8.77 -2.97
N LEU A 45 -11.72 -8.49 -2.99
CA LEU A 45 -10.92 -8.66 -4.19
C LEU A 45 -10.67 -10.15 -4.45
N THR A 46 -10.71 -10.52 -5.72
CA THR A 46 -10.30 -11.86 -6.18
C THR A 46 -8.77 -11.99 -6.16
N ASP A 47 -8.26 -13.23 -6.15
CA ASP A 47 -6.81 -13.46 -6.23
C ASP A 47 -6.20 -12.82 -7.49
N GLU A 48 -6.95 -12.78 -8.60
CA GLU A 48 -6.53 -12.15 -9.86
C GLU A 48 -6.43 -10.61 -9.74
N GLU A 49 -7.37 -9.96 -9.06
CA GLU A 49 -7.32 -8.51 -8.83
C GLU A 49 -6.18 -8.13 -7.87
N VAL A 50 -5.97 -8.93 -6.83
CA VAL A 50 -4.85 -8.73 -5.91
C VAL A 50 -3.51 -8.91 -6.63
N ASP A 51 -3.36 -9.94 -7.47
CA ASP A 51 -2.14 -10.17 -8.26
C ASP A 51 -1.89 -9.02 -9.25
N ALA A 52 -2.94 -8.50 -9.89
CA ALA A 52 -2.85 -7.33 -10.77
C ALA A 52 -2.40 -6.08 -10.01
N MET A 53 -3.01 -5.79 -8.85
CA MET A 53 -2.61 -4.64 -8.02
C MET A 53 -1.19 -4.76 -7.50
N ILE A 54 -0.78 -5.95 -7.06
CA ILE A 54 0.61 -6.20 -6.63
C ILE A 54 1.53 -5.97 -7.81
N ARG A 55 1.27 -6.55 -9.00
CA ARG A 55 2.12 -6.35 -10.18
C ARG A 55 2.24 -4.92 -10.67
N GLU A 56 1.20 -4.11 -10.51
CA GLU A 56 1.26 -2.69 -10.86
C GLU A 56 2.09 -1.88 -9.86
N ALA A 57 2.15 -2.35 -8.61
CA ALA A 57 2.88 -1.72 -7.51
C ALA A 57 4.34 -2.17 -7.41
N ASP A 58 4.56 -3.46 -7.64
CA ASP A 58 5.79 -4.22 -7.53
C ASP A 58 6.71 -3.87 -8.71
N MET A 59 7.66 -2.98 -8.46
CA MET A 59 8.63 -2.51 -9.46
C MET A 59 9.84 -3.43 -9.53
N ASP A 60 10.17 -4.13 -8.44
CA ASP A 60 11.34 -5.00 -8.35
C ASP A 60 11.04 -6.48 -8.72
N GLY A 61 9.77 -6.86 -8.75
CA GLY A 61 9.27 -8.18 -9.12
C GLY A 61 9.37 -9.22 -8.01
N ASP A 62 9.44 -8.82 -6.73
CA ASP A 62 9.55 -9.74 -5.59
C ASP A 62 8.20 -10.32 -5.12
N GLY A 63 7.09 -9.86 -5.72
CA GLY A 63 5.72 -10.28 -5.41
C GLY A 63 5.16 -9.66 -4.12
N GLN A 64 5.80 -8.61 -3.60
CA GLN A 64 5.44 -7.86 -2.41
C GLN A 64 5.57 -6.36 -2.72
N ILE A 65 5.00 -5.51 -1.87
CA ILE A 65 5.13 -4.06 -2.01
C ILE A 65 5.91 -3.56 -0.82
N ASN A 66 7.13 -3.08 -1.06
CA ASN A 66 7.92 -2.46 0.00
C ASN A 66 7.44 -1.02 0.28
N TYR A 67 7.91 -0.44 1.39
CA TYR A 67 7.53 0.92 1.77
C TYR A 67 7.86 1.97 0.69
N GLU A 68 8.99 1.83 0.00
CA GLU A 68 9.40 2.78 -1.03
C GLU A 68 8.50 2.71 -2.26
N GLU A 69 8.13 1.49 -2.69
CA GLU A 69 7.19 1.25 -3.78
C GLU A 69 5.79 1.78 -3.45
N PHE A 70 5.28 1.50 -2.24
CA PHE A 70 3.99 2.02 -1.80
C PHE A 70 3.97 3.55 -1.79
N VAL A 71 5.03 4.18 -1.27
CA VAL A 71 5.18 5.64 -1.29
C VAL A 71 5.26 6.17 -2.73
N ALA A 72 5.99 5.50 -3.61
CA ALA A 72 6.10 5.88 -5.02
C ALA A 72 4.72 5.80 -5.72
N LEU A 73 3.93 4.77 -5.43
CA LEU A 73 2.59 4.58 -5.98
C LEU A 73 1.63 5.70 -5.56
N ILE A 74 1.62 6.03 -4.26
CA ILE A 74 0.79 7.11 -3.71
C ILE A 74 1.25 8.47 -4.25
N LYS A 75 2.57 8.70 -4.37
CA LYS A 75 3.13 9.97 -4.87
C LYS A 75 3.03 10.13 -6.38
N SER A 76 2.89 9.03 -7.14
CA SER A 76 2.77 9.06 -8.59
C SER A 76 1.32 9.30 -9.08
N THR A 77 0.36 9.43 -8.15
CA THR A 77 -1.04 9.81 -8.41
C THR A 77 -1.27 11.30 -8.13
#